data_AF-A0A7C3QLW4-F1
#
_entry.id   AF-A0A7C3QLW4-F1
#
_cell.length_a   1.000
_cell.length_b   1.000
_cell.length_c   1.000
_cell.angle_alpha   90.00
_cell.angle_beta   90.00
_cell.angle_gamma   90.00
#
_symmetry.space_group_name_H-M   'P 1'
#
loop_
_entity.id
_entity.type
_entity.pdbx_description
1 polymer ?
#
loop_
_entity_poly.entity_id
_entity_poly.type
_entity_poly.pdbx_seq_one_letter_code
_entity_poly.pdbx_strand_id
1 'polypeptide(L)' 'MNIKRYFAPTIRQAINKVREEQGPDAVILSNQRVNGGVEIVAAIDFDETMLEQDGSRQTELSTP' A
#
# COMPACT_ATOMS: atom_id res chain seq x y z
N MET A 1 -5.97 2.23 -10.64
CA MET A 1 -5.26 1.16 -9.90
C MET A 1 -3.95 0.77 -10.60
N ASN A 2 -2.85 1.48 -10.32
CA ASN A 2 -1.50 1.11 -10.77
C ASN A 2 -0.68 0.72 -9.53
N ILE A 3 -0.61 -0.58 -9.24
CA ILE A 3 0.18 -1.10 -8.11
C ILE A 3 1.55 -1.50 -8.64
N LYS A 4 2.61 -0.92 -8.06
CA LYS A 4 4.00 -1.26 -8.37
C LYS A 4 4.78 -1.61 -7.11
N ARG A 5 5.77 -2.46 -7.30
CA ARG A 5 6.64 -2.95 -6.23
C ARG A 5 8.08 -2.51 -6.47
N TYR A 6 8.68 -2.00 -5.42
CA TYR A 6 10.00 -1.38 -5.42
C TYR A 6 10.93 -2.14 -4.50
N PHE A 7 12.11 -2.48 -5.01
CA PHE A 7 13.18 -3.04 -4.22
C PHE A 7 14.35 -2.05 -4.12
N ALA A 8 14.83 -1.85 -2.90
CA ALA A 8 15.99 -1.00 -2.64
C ALA A 8 16.80 -1.49 -1.43
N PRO A 9 18.10 -1.14 -1.34
CA PRO A 9 18.93 -1.52 -0.20
C PRO A 9 18.51 -0.83 1.11
N THR A 10 17.85 0.33 1.03
CA THR A 10 17.35 1.06 2.20
C THR A 10 15.95 1.62 1.95
N ILE A 11 15.18 1.83 3.03
CA ILE A 11 13.83 2.42 2.99
C ILE A 11 13.84 3.78 2.30
N ARG A 12 14.85 4.60 2.58
CA ARG A 12 14.98 5.93 1.99
C ARG A 12 15.15 5.88 0.47
N GLN A 13 15.94 4.93 -0.03
CA GLN A 13 16.11 4.69 -1.46
C GLN A 13 14.81 4.16 -2.10
N ALA A 14 14.09 3.26 -1.42
CA ALA A 14 12.81 2.76 -1.92
C ALA A 14 11.75 3.87 -2.01
N ILE A 15 11.65 4.75 -1.01
CA ILE A 15 10.72 5.89 -1.02
C ILE A 15 11.09 6.88 -2.13
N ASN A 16 12.38 7.18 -2.32
CA ASN A 16 12.81 8.04 -3.42
C ASN A 16 12.40 7.45 -4.77
N LYS A 17 12.65 6.14 -5.01
CA LYS A 17 12.21 5.48 -6.25
C LYS A 17 10.70 5.56 -6.46
N VAL A 18 9.91 5.36 -5.41
CA VAL A 18 8.45 5.51 -5.48
C VAL A 18 8.09 6.93 -5.92
N ARG A 19 8.71 7.96 -5.32
CA ARG A 19 8.44 9.37 -5.65
C ARG A 19 8.93 9.77 -7.04
N GLU A 20 10.05 9.21 -7.50
CA GLU A 20 10.61 9.47 -8.83
C GLU A 20 9.81 8.79 -9.94
N GLU A 21 9.35 7.55 -9.73
CA GLU A 21 8.60 6.80 -10.75
C GLU A 21 7.09 7.09 -10.72
N GLN A 22 6.49 7.21 -9.53
CA GLN A 22 5.06 7.37 -9.35
C GLN A 22 4.64 8.76 -8.87
N GLY A 23 5.59 9.62 -8.51
CA GLY A 23 5.28 10.97 -8.05
C GLY A 23 5.03 11.06 -6.55
N PRO A 24 4.85 12.29 -6.04
CA PRO A 24 4.69 12.56 -4.62
C PRO A 24 3.36 12.05 -4.03
N ASP A 25 2.35 11.81 -4.87
CA ASP A 25 1.01 11.36 -4.48
C ASP A 25 0.89 9.83 -4.31
N ALA A 26 1.98 9.08 -4.50
CA ALA A 26 1.99 7.63 -4.35
C ALA A 26 1.79 7.22 -2.88
N VAL A 27 0.85 6.30 -2.65
CA VAL A 27 0.56 5.75 -1.32
C VAL A 27 1.31 4.44 -1.14
N ILE A 28 2.01 4.29 -0.01
CA ILE A 28 2.68 3.05 0.36
C ILE A 28 1.67 2.09 0.98
N LEU A 29 1.43 0.95 0.33
CA LEU A 29 0.51 -0.09 0.79
C LEU A 29 1.19 -1.08 1.74
N SER A 30 2.46 -1.41 1.49
CA SER A 30 3.21 -2.37 2.30
C SER A 30 4.69 -2.03 2.32
N ASN A 31 5.33 -2.27 3.46
CA ASN A 31 6.78 -2.23 3.60
C ASN A 31 7.25 -3.52 4.26
N GLN A 32 8.18 -4.23 3.63
CA GLN A 32 8.77 -5.45 4.17
C GLN A 32 10.29 -5.38 4.09
N ARG A 33 10.95 -5.66 5.22
CA ARG A 33 12.41 -5.84 5.25
C ARG A 33 12.73 -7.27 4.85
N VAL A 34 13.60 -7.43 3.86
CA VAL A 34 14.01 -8.74 3.33
C VAL A 34 15.52 -8.86 3.39
N ASN A 35 16.05 -10.08 3.22
CA ASN A 35 17.47 -10.30 3.30
C ASN A 35 18.18 -9.59 2.13
N GLY A 36 18.91 -8.50 2.42
CA GLY A 36 19.59 -7.67 1.41
C GLY A 36 18.90 -6.33 1.07
N GLY A 37 17.79 -5.98 1.72
CA GLY A 37 17.18 -4.66 1.51
C GLY A 37 15.76 -4.56 2.02
N VAL A 38 14.97 -3.73 1.35
CA VAL A 38 13.56 -3.51 1.64
C VAL A 38 12.74 -3.55 0.36
N GLU A 39 11.57 -4.14 0.49
CA GLU A 39 10.55 -4.21 -0.53
C GLU A 39 9.40 -3.29 -0.11
N ILE A 40 9.02 -2.36 -0.99
CA ILE A 40 7.91 -1.42 -0.76
C ILE A 40 6.93 -1.56 -1.90
N VAL A 41 5.65 -1.74 -1.58
CA VAL A 41 4.56 -1.73 -2.55
C VAL A 41 3.86 -0.39 -2.48
N ALA A 42 3.74 0.30 -3.63
CA ALA A 42 3.14 1.61 -3.73
C ALA A 42 2.17 1.68 -4.90
N ALA A 43 1.12 2.49 -4.75
CA ALA A 43 0.13 2.74 -5.79
C ALA A 43 -0.23 4.23 -5.87
N ILE A 44 -0.45 4.71 -7.09
CA ILE A 44 -1.14 5.98 -7.34
C ILE A 44 -2.62 5.66 -7.47
N ASP A 45 -3.47 6.51 -6.88
CA ASP A 45 -4.93 6.37 -6.98
C ASP A 45 -5.44 5.13 -6.22
N PHE A 46 -4.97 4.96 -4.97
CA PHE A 46 -5.67 4.07 -4.04
C PHE A 46 -6.94 4.80 -3.60
N ASP A 47 -8.01 4.57 -4.35
CA ASP A 47 -9.33 5.06 -4.04
C ASP A 47 -9.70 4.57 -2.63
N GLU A 48 -9.79 5.51 -1.68
CA GLU A 48 -10.11 5.28 -0.26
C GLU A 48 -11.41 4.46 -0.10
N THR A 49 -12.26 4.49 -1.14
CA THR A 49 -13.51 3.75 -1.31
C THR A 49 -13.38 2.22 -1.26
N MET A 50 -12.19 1.63 -1.43
CA MET A 50 -12.01 0.17 -1.33
C MET A 50 -11.78 -0.36 0.10
N LEU A 51 -11.46 0.51 1.07
CA LEU A 51 -11.27 0.10 2.48
C LEU A 51 -12.60 -0.08 3.25
N GLU A 52 -13.73 0.36 2.70
CA GLU A 52 -15.05 0.32 3.36
C GLU A 52 -15.86 -0.96 3.13
N GLN A 53 -15.36 -1.92 2.33
CA GLN A 53 -16.14 -3.11 1.92
C GLN A 53 -15.90 -4.37 2.79
N ASP A 54 -14.93 -4.39 3.71
CA ASP A 54 -14.62 -5.59 4.51
C ASP A 54 -15.11 -5.51 5.98
N GLY A 55 -15.54 -4.34 6.47
CA GLY A 55 -15.93 -4.14 7.87
C GLY A 55 -17.40 -4.44 8.24
N SER A 56 -18.29 -4.68 7.27
CA SER A 56 -19.75 -4.57 7.52
C SER A 56 -20.53 -5.89 7.54
N ARG A 57 -19.88 -7.07 7.56
CA ARG A 57 -20.60 -8.38 7.52
C ARG A 57 -20.85 -9.04 8.88
N GLN A 58 -20.66 -8.35 10.00
CA GLN A 58 -20.82 -9.02 11.30
C GLN A 58 -21.44 -8.11 12.36
N THR A 59 -22.76 -7.85 12.32
CA THR A 59 -23.54 -7.50 13.53
C THR A 59 -25.05 -7.81 13.41
N GLU A 60 -25.68 -7.89 12.23
CA GLU A 60 -27.14 -8.13 12.18
C GLU A 60 -27.53 -9.61 12.08
N LEU A 61 -27.36 -10.35 13.17
CA LEU A 61 -28.13 -11.58 13.45
C LEU A 61 -28.47 -11.64 14.94
N SER A 62 -29.41 -10.79 15.37
CA SER A 62 -30.16 -10.97 16.61
C SER A 62 -31.48 -10.21 16.49
N THR A 63 -32.44 -10.89 15.88
CA THR A 63 -33.86 -10.51 15.79
C THR A 63 -34.51 -10.58 17.18
N PRO A 64 -35.36 -9.63 17.58
CA PRO A 64 -36.38 -9.88 18.59
C PRO A 64 -37.63 -10.56 18.00
#